data_AF-A0A1D5RLC0-F1
#
_entry.id   AF-A0A1D5RLC0-F1
#
_cell.length_a   1.000
_cell.length_b   1.000
_cell.length_c   1.000
_cell.angle_alpha   90.00
_cell.angle_beta   90.00
_cell.angle_gamma   90.00
#
_symmetry.space_group_name_H-M   'P 1'
#
loop_
_entity.id
_entity.type
_entity.pdbx_description
1 polymer ?
#
loop_
_entity_poly.entity_id
_entity_poly.type
_entity_poly.pdbx_seq_one_letter_code
_entity_poly.pdbx_strand_id
1 'polypeptide(L)'
;MRAPGAGTASVASLALLWFLGLPWTWSAAAAFCVYVGGGGWRFLRIVCKTARRDLFGLSVLIRVRLELRRHRRAGDTIPCIFQAVARRQPERLALVDASSGICWTFAQLDTYSNAVANLFRQLGFAPGDVVAVFLEGRPEFVGLWLGLAKAGVVAALLNVNLRREPLAFCLGTSAAKALIYG
;
A
#
# COMPACT_ATOMS: atom_id res chain seq x y z
N MET A 1 22.56 7.68 -17.27
CA MET A 1 23.37 6.87 -16.33
C MET A 1 24.13 5.84 -17.14
N ARG A 2 25.41 6.09 -17.48
CA ARG A 2 26.27 5.08 -18.13
C ARG A 2 26.98 4.30 -17.02
N ALA A 3 26.75 3.00 -16.94
CA ALA A 3 27.55 2.11 -16.09
C ALA A 3 29.00 2.12 -16.62
N PRO A 4 30.02 2.36 -15.78
CA PRO A 4 31.41 2.30 -16.22
C PRO A 4 31.81 0.83 -16.41
N GLY A 5 32.71 0.56 -17.36
CA GLY A 5 33.16 -0.76 -17.84
C GLY A 5 33.89 -1.66 -16.83
N ALA A 6 33.44 -1.73 -15.58
CA ALA A 6 33.96 -2.64 -14.56
C ALA A 6 33.44 -4.09 -14.74
N GLY A 7 32.36 -4.29 -15.49
CA GLY A 7 31.77 -5.61 -15.73
C GLY A 7 32.60 -6.50 -16.67
N THR A 8 33.27 -5.91 -17.66
CA THR A 8 34.04 -6.67 -18.68
C THR A 8 35.35 -7.22 -18.15
N ALA A 9 36.00 -6.52 -17.22
CA ALA A 9 37.22 -7.01 -16.55
C ALA A 9 36.93 -8.20 -15.60
N SER A 10 35.79 -8.19 -14.91
CA SER A 10 35.39 -9.26 -13.96
C SER A 10 35.14 -10.61 -14.66
N VAL A 11 34.49 -10.60 -15.83
CA VAL A 11 34.18 -11.82 -16.61
C VAL A 11 35.46 -12.44 -17.19
N ALA A 12 36.42 -11.62 -17.63
CA ALA A 12 37.71 -12.09 -18.14
C ALA A 12 38.58 -12.74 -17.03
N SER A 13 38.55 -12.21 -15.81
CA SER A 13 39.26 -12.80 -14.66
C SER A 13 38.66 -14.14 -14.21
N LEU A 14 37.32 -14.30 -14.24
CA LEU A 14 36.65 -15.56 -13.94
C LEU A 14 36.99 -16.67 -14.94
N ALA A 15 37.11 -16.35 -16.24
CA ALA A 15 37.52 -17.29 -17.27
C ALA A 15 38.98 -17.76 -17.10
N LEU A 16 39.89 -16.86 -16.70
CA LEU A 16 41.29 -17.17 -16.47
C LEU A 16 41.49 -18.10 -15.25
N LEU A 17 40.69 -17.90 -14.20
CA LEU A 17 40.78 -18.68 -12.95
C LEU A 17 40.15 -20.07 -13.07
N TRP A 18 39.12 -20.22 -13.91
CA TRP A 18 38.57 -21.53 -14.28
C TRP A 18 39.58 -22.38 -15.07
N PHE A 19 40.35 -21.75 -15.96
CA PHE A 19 41.40 -22.42 -16.77
C PHE A 19 42.60 -22.91 -15.93
N LEU A 20 42.82 -22.33 -14.74
CA LEU A 20 43.93 -22.64 -13.82
C LEU A 20 43.59 -23.71 -12.76
N GLY A 21 42.39 -24.31 -12.80
CA GLY A 21 42.00 -25.37 -11.86
C GLY A 21 41.82 -24.93 -10.40
N LEU A 22 41.70 -23.61 -10.16
CA LEU A 22 41.54 -23.04 -8.82
C LEU A 22 40.12 -23.31 -8.28
N PRO A 23 39.97 -23.55 -6.95
CA PRO A 23 38.65 -23.71 -6.36
C PRO A 23 37.78 -22.49 -6.63
N TRP A 24 36.48 -22.70 -6.90
CA TRP A 24 35.52 -21.63 -7.22
C TRP A 24 35.51 -20.47 -6.21
N THR A 25 35.79 -20.77 -4.95
CA THR A 25 35.90 -19.77 -3.87
C THR A 25 37.03 -18.76 -4.10
N TRP A 26 38.19 -19.21 -4.54
CA TRP A 26 39.33 -18.33 -4.88
C TRP A 26 39.06 -17.51 -6.14
N SER A 27 38.36 -18.11 -7.11
CA SER A 27 37.93 -17.43 -8.33
C SER A 27 36.96 -16.28 -8.04
N ALA A 28 35.97 -16.52 -7.17
CA ALA A 28 35.02 -15.51 -6.73
C ALA A 28 35.67 -14.40 -5.89
N ALA A 29 36.62 -14.76 -5.01
CA ALA A 29 37.36 -13.79 -4.21
C ALA A 29 38.20 -12.84 -5.07
N ALA A 30 38.94 -13.39 -6.05
CA ALA A 30 39.73 -12.58 -6.97
C ALA A 30 38.84 -11.64 -7.82
N ALA A 31 37.70 -12.12 -8.32
CA ALA A 31 36.74 -11.29 -9.06
C ALA A 31 36.16 -10.16 -8.19
N PHE A 32 35.86 -10.43 -6.91
CA PHE A 32 35.41 -9.42 -5.97
C PHE A 32 36.49 -8.36 -5.70
N CYS A 33 37.74 -8.78 -5.52
CA CYS A 33 38.87 -7.85 -5.35
C CYS A 33 39.07 -6.96 -6.57
N VAL A 34 39.00 -7.52 -7.79
CA VAL A 34 39.08 -6.76 -9.05
C VAL A 34 37.91 -5.79 -9.17
N TYR A 35 36.70 -6.19 -8.81
CA TYR A 35 35.52 -5.32 -8.80
C TYR A 35 35.66 -4.15 -7.82
N VAL A 36 36.09 -4.43 -6.59
CA VAL A 36 36.32 -3.42 -5.55
C VAL A 36 37.40 -2.44 -6.00
N GLY A 37 38.54 -2.94 -6.48
CA GLY A 37 39.68 -2.16 -6.96
C GLY A 37 39.36 -1.33 -8.22
N GLY A 38 38.52 -1.86 -9.13
CA GLY A 38 38.08 -1.19 -10.36
C GLY A 38 37.03 -0.09 -10.16
N GLY A 39 36.70 0.27 -8.91
CA GLY A 39 35.74 1.35 -8.58
C GLY A 39 34.37 0.88 -8.09
N GLY A 40 34.13 -0.44 -8.02
CA GLY A 40 32.93 -1.05 -7.43
C GLY A 40 32.73 -0.75 -5.95
N TRP A 41 33.78 -0.30 -5.24
CA TRP A 41 33.69 0.19 -3.85
C TRP A 41 32.67 1.34 -3.68
N ARG A 42 32.48 2.19 -4.69
CA ARG A 42 31.48 3.27 -4.64
C ARG A 42 30.05 2.71 -4.54
N PHE A 43 29.76 1.65 -5.28
CA PHE A 43 28.47 0.95 -5.21
C PHE A 43 28.29 0.25 -3.86
N LEU A 44 29.30 -0.48 -3.38
CA LEU A 44 29.27 -1.12 -2.05
C LEU A 44 29.02 -0.10 -0.93
N ARG A 45 29.66 1.08 -1.01
CA ARG A 45 29.44 2.18 -0.07
C ARG A 45 28.00 2.70 -0.11
N ILE A 46 27.39 2.82 -1.30
CA ILE A 46 25.98 3.19 -1.43
C ILE A 46 25.10 2.11 -0.82
N VAL A 47 25.31 0.84 -1.17
CA VAL A 47 24.57 -0.31 -0.62
C VAL A 47 24.65 -0.32 0.89
N CYS A 48 25.83 -0.21 1.49
CA CYS A 48 25.97 -0.17 2.96
C CYS A 48 25.26 1.03 3.59
N LYS A 49 25.34 2.22 2.97
CA LYS A 49 24.64 3.41 3.45
C LYS A 49 23.12 3.30 3.36
N THR A 50 22.61 2.63 2.33
CA THR A 50 21.17 2.50 2.06
C THR A 50 20.57 1.23 2.67
N ALA A 51 21.39 0.23 2.99
CA ALA A 51 20.98 -1.08 3.48
C ALA A 51 20.03 -0.99 4.68
N ARG A 52 20.31 -0.10 5.64
CA ARG A 52 19.43 0.06 6.81
C ARG A 52 18.00 0.47 6.42
N ARG A 53 17.87 1.42 5.49
CA ARG A 53 16.58 1.89 4.98
C ARG A 53 15.88 0.78 4.20
N ASP A 54 16.62 0.10 3.33
CA ASP A 54 16.04 -0.92 2.44
C ASP A 54 15.65 -2.19 3.20
N LEU A 55 16.46 -2.63 4.18
CA LEU A 55 16.12 -3.74 5.08
C LEU A 55 14.91 -3.40 5.94
N PHE A 56 14.80 -2.17 6.42
CA PHE A 56 13.60 -1.72 7.14
C PHE A 56 12.36 -1.79 6.24
N GLY A 57 12.43 -1.24 5.02
CA GLY A 57 11.33 -1.31 4.05
C GLY A 57 10.95 -2.76 3.72
N LEU A 58 11.94 -3.62 3.49
CA LEU A 58 11.73 -5.05 3.23
C LEU A 58 11.05 -5.73 4.42
N SER A 59 11.45 -5.43 5.65
CA SER A 59 10.85 -6.00 6.85
C SER A 59 9.37 -5.62 7.00
N VAL A 60 9.02 -4.36 6.70
CA VAL A 60 7.63 -3.88 6.70
C VAL A 60 6.83 -4.57 5.60
N LEU A 61 7.37 -4.65 4.37
CA LEU A 61 6.70 -5.32 3.26
C LEU A 61 6.45 -6.81 3.55
N ILE A 62 7.43 -7.52 4.11
CA ILE A 62 7.27 -8.92 4.51
C ILE A 62 6.18 -9.04 5.57
N ARG A 63 6.20 -8.20 6.60
CA ARG A 63 5.18 -8.20 7.67
C ARG A 63 3.78 -7.99 7.10
N VAL A 64 3.57 -6.93 6.33
CA VAL A 64 2.28 -6.59 5.70
C VAL A 64 1.82 -7.72 4.77
N ARG A 65 2.73 -8.30 3.97
CA ARG A 65 2.40 -9.44 3.10
C ARG A 65 1.95 -10.67 3.89
N LEU A 66 2.60 -10.98 5.00
CA LEU A 66 2.21 -12.10 5.85
C LEU A 66 0.86 -11.87 6.52
N GLU A 67 0.60 -10.65 7.00
CA GLU A 67 -0.66 -10.27 7.65
C GLU A 67 -1.83 -10.26 6.67
N LEU A 68 -1.66 -9.68 5.48
CA LEU A 68 -2.65 -9.76 4.40
C LEU A 68 -2.95 -11.19 3.98
N ARG A 69 -1.92 -12.07 3.92
CA ARG A 69 -2.12 -13.50 3.64
C ARG A 69 -2.93 -14.18 4.72
N ARG A 70 -2.74 -13.84 6.00
CA ARG A 70 -3.52 -14.38 7.12
C ARG A 70 -4.99 -13.97 7.00
N HIS A 71 -5.28 -12.69 6.85
CA HIS A 71 -6.65 -12.18 6.70
C HIS A 71 -7.36 -12.75 5.47
N ARG A 72 -6.66 -12.83 4.33
CA ARG A 72 -7.22 -13.44 3.12
C ARG A 72 -7.56 -14.92 3.31
N ARG A 73 -6.72 -15.69 4.04
CA ARG A 73 -7.00 -17.10 4.36
C ARG A 73 -8.16 -17.25 5.34
N ALA A 74 -8.33 -16.30 6.27
CA ALA A 74 -9.45 -16.27 7.21
C ALA A 74 -10.76 -15.78 6.57
N GLY A 75 -10.71 -15.16 5.39
CA GLY A 75 -11.88 -14.55 4.75
C GLY A 75 -12.27 -13.20 5.37
N ASP A 76 -11.37 -12.55 6.11
CA ASP A 76 -11.66 -11.28 6.77
C ASP A 76 -11.81 -10.16 5.74
N THR A 77 -12.87 -9.36 5.91
CA THR A 77 -13.09 -8.13 5.13
C THR A 77 -12.46 -6.94 5.84
N ILE A 78 -12.25 -5.83 5.12
CA ILE A 78 -11.71 -4.60 5.72
C ILE A 78 -12.55 -4.11 6.91
N PRO A 79 -13.90 -4.07 6.84
CA PRO A 79 -14.72 -3.75 8.00
C PRO A 79 -14.53 -4.67 9.20
N CYS A 80 -14.32 -5.98 8.97
CA CYS A 80 -14.08 -6.94 10.04
C CYS A 80 -12.77 -6.65 10.78
N ILE A 81 -11.69 -6.42 10.03
CA ILE A 81 -10.38 -6.05 10.58
C ILE A 81 -10.49 -4.73 11.37
N PHE A 82 -11.18 -3.73 10.80
CA PHE A 82 -11.42 -2.45 11.46
C PHE A 82 -12.21 -2.61 12.76
N GLN A 83 -13.33 -3.35 12.75
CA GLN A 83 -14.14 -3.60 13.94
C GLN A 83 -13.36 -4.31 15.04
N ALA A 84 -12.47 -5.25 14.69
CA ALA A 84 -11.60 -5.90 15.66
C ALA A 84 -10.63 -4.92 16.33
N VAL A 85 -10.09 -3.96 15.58
CA VAL A 85 -9.24 -2.88 16.12
C VAL A 85 -10.06 -1.92 16.98
N ALA A 86 -11.23 -1.49 16.50
CA ALA A 86 -12.11 -0.56 17.22
C ALA A 86 -12.57 -1.10 18.58
N ARG A 87 -12.85 -2.41 18.66
CA ARG A 87 -13.17 -3.09 19.92
C ARG A 87 -11.98 -3.17 20.87
N ARG A 88 -10.76 -3.30 20.35
CA ARG A 88 -9.54 -3.39 21.17
C ARG A 88 -9.07 -2.04 21.70
N GLN A 89 -9.30 -0.96 20.95
CA GLN A 89 -8.78 0.38 21.26
C GLN A 89 -9.84 1.47 21.00
N PRO A 90 -10.99 1.45 21.68
CA PRO A 90 -12.13 2.32 21.37
C PRO A 90 -11.83 3.81 21.52
N GLU A 91 -11.13 4.20 22.60
CA GLU A 91 -10.83 5.60 22.94
C GLU A 91 -9.61 6.16 22.18
N ARG A 92 -8.90 5.34 21.42
CA ARG A 92 -7.74 5.82 20.66
C ARG A 92 -8.22 6.65 19.47
N LEU A 93 -7.51 7.73 19.19
CA LEU A 93 -7.75 8.54 17.98
C LEU A 93 -7.52 7.68 16.72
N ALA A 94 -8.55 7.61 15.88
CA ALA A 94 -8.54 6.93 14.59
C ALA A 94 -8.26 7.91 13.45
N LEU A 95 -8.89 9.08 13.48
CA LEU A 95 -8.76 10.12 12.48
C LEU A 95 -8.49 11.46 13.15
N VAL A 96 -7.59 12.24 12.55
CA VAL A 96 -7.28 13.60 12.95
C VAL A 96 -7.28 14.43 11.67
N ASP A 97 -8.23 15.35 11.56
CA ASP A 97 -8.24 16.33 10.49
C ASP A 97 -7.44 17.56 10.93
N ALA A 98 -6.27 17.75 10.30
CA ALA A 98 -5.39 18.85 10.62
C ALA A 98 -5.96 20.22 10.22
N SER A 99 -6.90 20.26 9.28
CA SER A 99 -7.48 21.52 8.78
C SER A 99 -8.57 22.07 9.71
N SER A 100 -9.49 21.21 10.16
CA SER A 100 -10.58 21.59 11.05
C SER A 100 -10.23 21.39 12.54
N GLY A 101 -9.18 20.62 12.86
CA GLY A 101 -8.84 20.19 14.22
C GLY A 101 -9.73 19.07 14.76
N ILE A 102 -10.71 18.61 13.97
CA ILE A 102 -11.64 17.55 14.39
C ILE A 102 -10.90 16.23 14.51
N CYS A 103 -11.11 15.56 15.65
CA CYS A 103 -10.52 14.27 15.95
C CYS A 103 -11.64 13.25 16.21
N TRP A 104 -11.55 12.07 15.61
CA TRP A 104 -12.48 10.97 15.84
C TRP A 104 -11.76 9.80 16.50
N THR A 105 -12.34 9.25 17.56
CA THR A 105 -11.89 7.98 18.13
C THR A 105 -12.34 6.79 17.27
N PHE A 106 -11.74 5.62 17.50
CA PHE A 106 -12.19 4.40 16.84
C PHE A 106 -13.65 4.07 17.16
N ALA A 107 -14.11 4.33 18.40
CA ALA A 107 -15.50 4.11 18.79
C ALA A 107 -16.48 5.03 18.04
N GLN A 108 -16.13 6.31 17.88
CA GLN A 108 -16.94 7.27 17.12
C GLN A 108 -17.01 6.89 15.64
N LEU A 109 -15.87 6.54 15.05
CA LEU A 109 -15.82 6.11 13.65
C LEU A 109 -16.59 4.80 13.41
N ASP A 110 -16.52 3.84 14.34
CA ASP A 110 -17.30 2.60 14.23
C ASP A 110 -18.80 2.86 14.34
N THR A 111 -19.22 3.72 15.28
CA THR A 111 -20.62 4.11 15.46
C THR A 111 -21.18 4.79 14.20
N TYR A 112 -20.46 5.78 13.67
CA TYR A 112 -20.87 6.49 12.46
C TYR A 112 -20.95 5.54 11.25
N SER A 113 -19.93 4.71 11.05
CA SER A 113 -19.94 3.74 9.93
C SER A 113 -21.03 2.67 10.08
N ASN A 114 -21.39 2.26 11.30
CA ASN A 114 -22.54 1.37 11.54
C ASN A 114 -23.86 2.07 11.17
N ALA A 115 -24.02 3.35 11.52
CA ALA A 115 -25.21 4.13 11.15
C ALA A 115 -25.36 4.25 9.62
N VAL A 116 -24.26 4.55 8.91
CA VAL A 116 -24.24 4.55 7.44
C VAL A 116 -24.63 3.19 6.87
N ALA A 117 -24.06 2.09 7.38
CA ALA A 117 -24.36 0.75 6.89
C ALA A 117 -25.85 0.41 7.04
N ASN A 118 -26.45 0.77 8.18
CA ASN A 118 -27.86 0.56 8.46
C ASN A 118 -28.74 1.40 7.54
N LEU A 119 -28.37 2.67 7.29
CA LEU A 119 -29.08 3.54 6.35
C LEU A 119 -29.10 2.94 4.94
N PHE A 120 -27.95 2.53 4.41
CA PHE A 120 -27.89 1.95 3.06
C PHE A 120 -28.68 0.64 2.94
N ARG A 121 -28.72 -0.18 4.00
CA ARG A 121 -29.60 -1.35 4.06
C ARG A 121 -31.09 -0.97 4.04
N GLN A 122 -31.49 0.06 4.79
CA GLN A 122 -32.86 0.55 4.81
C GLN A 122 -33.29 1.15 3.47
N LEU A 123 -32.36 1.78 2.74
CA LEU A 123 -32.57 2.29 1.39
C LEU A 123 -32.64 1.19 0.32
N GLY A 124 -32.46 -0.08 0.69
CA GLY A 124 -32.60 -1.22 -0.22
C GLY A 124 -31.36 -1.56 -1.04
N PHE A 125 -30.18 -1.06 -0.67
CA PHE A 125 -28.94 -1.46 -1.34
C PHE A 125 -28.55 -2.89 -0.97
N ALA A 126 -28.17 -3.66 -1.99
CA ALA A 126 -27.70 -5.03 -1.84
C ALA A 126 -26.17 -5.11 -1.91
N PRO A 127 -25.54 -6.15 -1.35
CA PRO A 127 -24.14 -6.42 -1.56
C PRO A 127 -23.78 -6.49 -3.05
N GLY A 128 -22.72 -5.79 -3.45
CA GLY A 128 -22.29 -5.67 -4.84
C GLY A 128 -22.84 -4.44 -5.57
N ASP A 129 -23.85 -3.76 -5.02
CA ASP A 129 -24.30 -2.48 -5.55
C ASP A 129 -23.19 -1.43 -5.45
N VAL A 130 -23.18 -0.48 -6.39
CA VAL A 130 -22.18 0.58 -6.44
C VAL A 130 -22.79 1.93 -6.04
N VAL A 131 -22.07 2.68 -5.22
CA VAL A 131 -22.40 4.06 -4.85
C VAL A 131 -21.19 4.94 -5.17
N ALA A 132 -21.42 5.97 -5.97
CA ALA A 132 -20.42 6.98 -6.26
C ALA A 132 -20.27 7.93 -5.08
N VAL A 133 -19.03 8.20 -4.69
CA VAL A 133 -18.69 9.11 -3.58
C VAL A 133 -17.84 10.24 -4.15
N PHE A 134 -18.41 11.43 -4.20
CA PHE A 134 -17.79 12.66 -4.70
C PHE A 134 -17.71 13.68 -3.55
N LEU A 135 -16.83 13.40 -2.59
CA LEU A 135 -16.69 14.15 -1.35
C LEU A 135 -15.24 14.60 -1.16
N GLU A 136 -15.07 15.79 -0.58
CA GLU A 136 -13.76 16.27 -0.17
C GLU A 136 -13.17 15.48 1.01
N GLY A 137 -11.87 15.64 1.24
CA GLY A 137 -11.17 14.96 2.34
C GLY A 137 -11.61 15.47 3.70
N ARG A 138 -12.53 14.74 4.36
CA ARG A 138 -13.02 15.00 5.72
C ARG A 138 -13.21 13.69 6.50
N PRO A 139 -13.21 13.69 7.85
CA PRO A 139 -13.35 12.45 8.64
C PRO A 139 -14.56 11.58 8.26
N GLU A 140 -15.69 12.22 7.93
CA GLU A 140 -16.94 11.58 7.52
C GLU A 140 -16.75 10.71 6.28
N PHE A 141 -15.85 11.08 5.37
CA PHE A 141 -15.58 10.29 4.17
C PHE A 141 -15.12 8.87 4.51
N VAL A 142 -14.22 8.74 5.48
CA VAL A 142 -13.70 7.44 5.91
C VAL A 142 -14.81 6.62 6.58
N GLY A 143 -15.62 7.27 7.42
CA GLY A 143 -16.76 6.64 8.07
C GLY A 143 -17.82 6.17 7.08
N LEU A 144 -18.10 6.97 6.05
CA LEU A 144 -19.02 6.66 4.97
C LEU A 144 -18.53 5.45 4.16
N TRP A 145 -17.26 5.47 3.75
CA TRP A 145 -16.65 4.37 3.02
C TRP A 145 -16.68 3.06 3.83
N LEU A 146 -16.34 3.11 5.12
CA LEU A 146 -16.45 1.95 6.02
C LEU A 146 -17.89 1.47 6.15
N GLY A 147 -18.87 2.37 6.22
CA GLY A 147 -20.28 2.03 6.30
C GLY A 147 -20.81 1.36 5.03
N LEU A 148 -20.45 1.88 3.85
CA LEU A 148 -20.75 1.23 2.57
C LEU A 148 -20.14 -0.18 2.52
N ALA A 149 -18.87 -0.30 2.90
CA ALA A 149 -18.19 -1.60 2.94
C ALA A 149 -18.86 -2.58 3.93
N LYS A 150 -19.33 -2.11 5.10
CA LYS A 150 -20.10 -2.91 6.07
C LYS A 150 -21.45 -3.38 5.51
N ALA A 151 -22.09 -2.56 4.68
CA ALA A 151 -23.31 -2.93 3.97
C ALA A 151 -23.07 -3.86 2.76
N GLY A 152 -21.79 -4.09 2.39
CA GLY A 152 -21.42 -4.85 1.19
C GLY A 152 -21.52 -4.04 -0.10
N VAL A 153 -21.71 -2.71 0.02
CA VAL A 153 -21.82 -1.78 -1.10
C VAL A 153 -20.43 -1.33 -1.54
N VAL A 154 -20.20 -1.32 -2.85
CA VAL A 154 -18.96 -0.89 -3.48
C VAL A 154 -18.95 0.64 -3.57
N ALA A 155 -17.95 1.28 -2.99
CA ALA A 155 -17.77 2.72 -3.09
C ALA A 155 -16.91 3.07 -4.31
N ALA A 156 -17.48 3.76 -5.30
CA ALA A 156 -16.75 4.36 -6.41
C ALA A 156 -16.24 5.74 -5.98
N LEU A 157 -14.98 5.81 -5.53
CA LEU A 157 -14.37 7.03 -5.01
C LEU A 157 -13.95 7.95 -6.17
N LEU A 158 -14.67 9.05 -6.33
CA LEU A 158 -14.46 10.01 -7.41
C LEU A 158 -13.62 11.19 -6.93
N ASN A 159 -12.67 11.60 -7.76
CA ASN A 159 -11.83 12.75 -7.45
C ASN A 159 -12.63 14.05 -7.63
N VAL A 160 -12.77 14.81 -6.54
CA VAL A 160 -13.47 16.10 -6.48
C VAL A 160 -12.89 17.18 -7.39
N ASN A 161 -11.70 17.01 -7.94
CA ASN A 161 -11.09 17.94 -8.90
C ASN A 161 -11.52 17.69 -10.35
N LEU A 162 -12.19 16.58 -10.65
CA LEU A 162 -12.67 16.29 -12.00
C LEU A 162 -13.82 17.24 -12.38
N ARG A 163 -13.84 17.69 -13.62
CA ARG A 163 -14.83 18.63 -14.17
C ARG A 163 -15.32 18.11 -15.51
N ARG A 164 -16.57 18.45 -15.86
CA ARG A 164 -17.15 18.22 -17.20
C ARG A 164 -16.97 16.77 -17.69
N GLU A 165 -16.39 16.60 -18.87
CA GLU A 165 -16.24 15.33 -19.60
C GLU A 165 -15.56 14.22 -18.77
N PRO A 166 -14.38 14.42 -18.14
CA PRO A 166 -13.78 13.42 -17.25
C PRO A 166 -14.69 12.95 -16.12
N LEU A 167 -15.43 13.86 -15.47
CA LEU A 167 -16.33 13.50 -14.38
C LEU A 167 -17.53 12.70 -14.90
N ALA A 168 -18.12 13.15 -16.01
CA ALA A 168 -19.22 12.46 -16.67
C ALA A 168 -18.80 11.05 -17.12
N PHE A 169 -17.59 10.91 -17.66
CA PHE A 169 -17.03 9.62 -18.05
C PHE A 169 -16.91 8.67 -16.85
N CYS A 170 -16.30 9.11 -15.74
CA CYS A 170 -16.16 8.29 -14.53
C CYS A 170 -17.51 7.91 -13.92
N LEU A 171 -18.46 8.84 -13.85
CA LEU A 171 -19.82 8.55 -13.38
C LEU A 171 -20.49 7.50 -14.28
N GLY A 172 -20.40 7.66 -15.59
CA GLY A 172 -20.98 6.74 -16.56
C GLY A 172 -20.38 5.32 -16.53
N THR A 173 -19.08 5.19 -16.23
CA THR A 173 -18.43 3.86 -16.11
C THR A 173 -18.57 3.23 -14.72
N SER A 174 -18.90 4.00 -13.69
CA SER A 174 -18.96 3.49 -12.31
C SER A 174 -20.08 2.48 -12.05
N ALA A 175 -21.11 2.42 -12.91
CA ALA A 175 -22.34 1.66 -12.68
C ALA A 175 -23.02 1.98 -11.33
N ALA A 176 -22.78 3.19 -10.79
CA ALA A 176 -23.33 3.61 -9.52
C ALA A 176 -24.86 3.78 -9.58
N LYS A 177 -25.56 3.18 -8.62
CA LYS A 177 -27.01 3.36 -8.43
C LYS A 177 -27.36 4.67 -7.73
N ALA A 178 -26.41 5.25 -6.99
CA ALA A 178 -26.56 6.52 -6.31
C ALA A 178 -25.23 7.29 -6.22
N LEU A 179 -25.34 8.59 -5.99
CA LEU A 179 -24.22 9.51 -5.82
C LEU A 179 -24.36 10.22 -4.48
N ILE A 180 -23.27 10.23 -3.71
CA ILE A 180 -23.10 11.06 -2.51
C ILE A 180 -22.14 12.18 -2.90
N TYR A 181 -22.52 13.44 -2.64
CA TYR A 181 -21.71 14.60 -3.00
C TYR A 181 -21.68 15.65 -1.89
N GLY A 182 -20.64 16.50 -1.89
CA GLY A 182 -20.49 17.65 -0.98
C GLY A 182 -19.10 17.81 -0.35
#